data_AF-A0A951X251-F1
#
_entry.id   AF-A0A951X251-F1
#
_cell.length_a   1.000
_cell.length_b   1.000
_cell.length_c   1.000
_cell.angle_alpha   90.00
_cell.angle_beta   90.00
_cell.angle_gamma   90.00
#
_symmetry.space_group_name_H-M   'P 1'
#
loop_
_entity.id
_entity.type
_entity.pdbx_description
1 polymer ?
#
loop_
_entity_poly.entity_id
_entity_poly.type
_entity_poly.pdbx_seq_one_letter_code
_entity_poly.pdbx_strand_id
1 'polypeptide(L)'
;MERLRLAPTAPREATLDSIPRAPGTYLLVLRSRQGVRIEVGRLGPLEVAPGVYLYVGSAFGPGGLRARVGHHLGAARRPHWHIDYLRAVAGVEAVWYEADGVRWEHIWAAR
;
A
#
# COMPACT_ATOMS: atom_id res chain seq x y z
N MET A 1 -10.26 -32.75 10.72
CA MET A 1 -10.18 -31.77 9.61
C MET A 1 -9.23 -30.66 10.03
N GLU A 2 -7.98 -30.80 9.63
CA GLU A 2 -6.87 -29.94 10.03
C GLU A 2 -6.93 -28.63 9.23
N ARG A 3 -7.19 -27.52 9.92
CA ARG A 3 -7.18 -26.18 9.31
C ARG A 3 -5.72 -25.77 9.19
N LEU A 4 -5.11 -26.01 8.04
CA LEU A 4 -3.79 -25.47 7.71
C LEU A 4 -3.87 -23.94 7.74
N ARG A 5 -3.60 -23.33 8.90
CA ARG A 5 -3.37 -21.89 9.00
C ARG A 5 -1.93 -21.66 8.55
N LEU A 6 -1.74 -21.45 7.25
CA LEU A 6 -0.60 -20.65 6.82
C LEU A 6 -0.87 -19.26 7.39
N ALA A 7 -0.23 -18.92 8.52
CA ALA A 7 -0.09 -17.52 8.89
C ALA A 7 0.57 -16.85 7.68
N PRO A 8 0.02 -15.75 7.13
CA PRO A 8 0.74 -14.99 6.11
C PRO A 8 2.13 -14.73 6.68
N THR A 9 3.16 -15.12 5.94
CA THR A 9 4.54 -14.81 6.33
C THR A 9 4.62 -13.32 6.60
N ALA A 10 5.33 -12.93 7.66
CA ALA A 10 5.48 -11.52 8.01
C ALA A 10 5.91 -10.75 6.75
N PRO A 11 5.22 -9.66 6.37
CA PRO A 11 5.49 -9.00 5.12
C PRO A 11 6.95 -8.54 5.06
N ARG A 12 7.61 -8.77 3.93
CA ARG A 12 9.04 -8.46 3.78
C ARG A 12 9.24 -6.98 3.48
N GLU A 13 10.13 -6.33 4.22
CA GLU A 13 10.61 -5.00 3.87
C GLU A 13 11.49 -5.08 2.62
N ALA A 14 11.23 -4.22 1.63
CA ALA A 14 11.84 -4.35 0.32
C ALA A 14 12.17 -3.01 -0.35
N THR A 15 13.27 -3.01 -1.10
CA THR A 15 13.56 -1.99 -2.12
C THR A 15 12.80 -2.35 -3.40
N LEU A 16 12.51 -1.36 -4.26
CA LEU A 16 11.68 -1.59 -5.45
C LEU A 16 12.24 -2.71 -6.37
N ASP A 17 13.55 -2.89 -6.41
CA ASP A 17 14.19 -3.91 -7.24
C ASP A 17 14.08 -5.33 -6.68
N SER A 18 13.85 -5.49 -5.37
CA SER A 18 13.59 -6.80 -4.77
C SER A 18 12.12 -7.22 -4.84
N ILE A 19 11.22 -6.34 -5.30
CA ILE A 19 9.78 -6.64 -5.39
C ILE A 19 9.49 -7.48 -6.64
N PRO A 20 8.81 -8.63 -6.51
CA PRO A 20 8.56 -9.53 -7.64
C PRO A 20 7.57 -8.93 -8.64
N ARG A 21 7.70 -9.36 -9.90
CA ARG A 21 6.74 -9.10 -10.98
C ARG A 21 5.59 -10.13 -10.96
N ALA A 22 5.04 -10.39 -9.78
CA ALA A 22 3.99 -11.37 -9.55
C ALA A 22 2.74 -10.71 -8.95
N PRO A 23 1.54 -11.30 -9.12
CA PRO A 23 0.35 -10.89 -8.37
C PRO A 23 0.58 -10.98 -6.86
N GLY A 24 -0.18 -10.20 -6.09
CA GLY A 24 -0.12 -10.27 -4.63
C GLY A 24 -0.80 -9.10 -3.94
N THR A 25 -0.61 -9.05 -2.61
CA THR A 25 -1.08 -7.98 -1.74
C THR A 25 0.13 -7.24 -1.16
N TYR A 26 0.02 -5.92 -1.00
CA TYR A 26 1.07 -5.09 -0.43
C TYR A 26 0.51 -4.12 0.61
N LEU A 27 1.43 -3.64 1.43
CA LEU A 27 1.22 -2.62 2.45
C LEU A 27 2.31 -1.56 2.29
N LEU A 28 1.91 -0.30 2.18
CA LEU A 28 2.80 0.85 2.23
C LEU A 28 2.75 1.45 3.63
N VAL A 29 3.91 1.64 4.25
CA VAL A 29 4.06 2.39 5.50
C VAL A 29 4.45 3.81 5.15
N LEU A 30 3.60 4.77 5.51
CA LEU A 30 3.82 6.19 5.28
C LEU A 30 3.93 6.96 6.58
N ARG A 31 4.73 8.02 6.56
CA ARG A 31 4.91 8.95 7.66
C ARG A 31 4.53 10.34 7.25
N SER A 32 3.57 10.93 7.96
CA SER A 32 3.44 12.38 8.01
C SER A 32 4.17 12.92 9.23
N ARG A 33 5.00 13.96 9.04
CA ARG A 33 5.72 14.63 10.13
C ARG A 33 4.95 15.84 10.69
N GLN A 34 3.93 16.30 9.97
CA GLN A 34 3.21 17.54 10.28
C GLN A 34 1.71 17.35 10.04
N GLY A 35 0.91 18.12 10.77
CA GLY A 35 -0.52 18.20 10.54
C GLY A 35 -0.80 18.99 9.26
N VAL A 36 -1.58 18.44 8.34
CA VAL A 36 -1.96 19.13 7.09
C VAL A 36 -3.33 18.69 6.62
N ARG A 37 -4.11 19.66 6.14
CA ARG A 37 -5.37 19.40 5.46
C ARG A 37 -5.11 19.27 3.95
N ILE A 38 -5.58 18.19 3.36
CA ILE A 38 -5.47 17.93 1.91
C ILE A 38 -6.83 17.71 1.28
N GLU A 39 -6.99 18.04 0.00
CA GLU A 39 -8.17 17.70 -0.80
C GLU A 39 -7.95 16.36 -1.50
N VAL A 40 -8.77 15.35 -1.17
CA VAL A 40 -8.64 13.98 -1.67
C VAL A 40 -9.76 13.68 -2.67
N GLY A 41 -9.58 14.13 -3.91
CA GLY A 41 -10.49 13.81 -5.02
C GLY A 41 -11.98 14.04 -4.65
N ARG A 42 -12.80 13.00 -4.78
CA ARG A 42 -14.23 13.04 -4.40
C ARG A 42 -14.50 12.84 -2.90
N LEU A 43 -13.53 12.34 -2.14
CA LEU A 43 -13.63 12.21 -0.69
C LEU A 43 -13.62 13.60 -0.03
N GLY A 44 -13.04 14.60 -0.70
CA GLY A 44 -12.99 15.98 -0.23
C GLY A 44 -11.88 16.18 0.82
N PRO A 45 -12.05 17.14 1.75
CA PRO A 45 -11.01 17.49 2.69
C PRO A 45 -10.72 16.36 3.68
N LEU A 46 -9.43 16.04 3.84
CA LEU A 46 -8.92 15.10 4.82
C LEU A 46 -7.88 15.78 5.71
N GLU A 47 -8.07 15.71 7.02
CA GLU A 47 -7.06 16.12 8.00
C GLU A 47 -6.06 14.98 8.21
N VAL A 48 -4.80 15.23 7.84
CA VAL A 48 -3.68 14.30 8.04
C VAL A 48 -2.90 14.78 9.26
N ALA A 49 -3.05 14.09 10.39
CA ALA A 49 -2.25 14.32 11.59
C ALA A 49 -0.79 13.82 11.41
N PRO A 50 0.17 14.31 12.21
CA PRO A 50 1.47 13.66 12.31
C PRO A 50 1.32 12.21 12.77
N GLY A 51 1.95 11.26 12.09
CA GLY A 51 1.79 9.84 12.43
C GLY A 51 2.15 8.84 11.34
N VAL A 52 1.95 7.55 11.66
CA VAL A 52 2.05 6.43 10.70
C VAL A 52 0.72 6.23 10.01
N TYR A 53 0.75 6.08 8.70
CA TYR A 53 -0.38 5.68 7.88
C TYR A 53 -0.04 4.38 7.18
N LEU A 54 -0.99 3.45 7.16
CA LEU A 54 -0.86 2.18 6.45
C LEU A 54 -1.83 2.18 5.28
N TYR A 55 -1.32 1.86 4.09
CA TYR A 55 -2.15 1.66 2.91
C TYR A 55 -1.99 0.23 2.42
N VAL A 56 -3.09 -0.52 2.44
CA VAL A 56 -3.16 -1.90 1.93
C VAL A 56 -3.79 -1.89 0.56
N GLY A 57 -3.18 -2.60 -0.39
CA GLY A 57 -3.72 -2.73 -1.73
C GLY A 57 -3.32 -4.04 -2.39
N SER A 58 -3.98 -4.33 -3.50
CA SER A 58 -3.75 -5.53 -4.30
C SER A 58 -3.14 -5.21 -5.67
N ALA A 59 -2.35 -6.13 -6.20
CA ALA A 59 -1.55 -5.96 -7.41
C ALA A 59 -1.75 -7.11 -8.41
N PHE A 60 -3.00 -7.48 -8.68
CA PHE A 60 -3.35 -8.59 -9.60
C PHE A 60 -3.38 -8.21 -11.08
N GLY A 61 -3.07 -6.95 -11.41
CA GLY A 61 -3.01 -6.48 -12.79
C GLY A 61 -1.66 -6.76 -13.47
N PRO A 62 -1.51 -6.32 -14.73
CA PRO A 62 -0.26 -6.45 -15.48
C PRO A 62 0.95 -5.89 -14.71
N GLY A 63 2.04 -6.66 -14.70
CA GLY A 63 3.29 -6.28 -14.03
C GLY A 63 3.33 -6.51 -12.50
N GLY A 64 2.22 -6.91 -11.90
CA GLY A 64 2.16 -7.39 -10.52
C GLY A 64 2.53 -6.34 -9.46
N LEU A 65 3.02 -6.83 -8.32
CA LEU A 65 3.48 -6.04 -7.18
C LEU A 65 4.50 -4.97 -7.59
N ARG A 66 5.53 -5.33 -8.38
CA ARG A 66 6.56 -4.38 -8.81
C ARG A 66 5.98 -3.19 -9.57
N ALA A 67 5.05 -3.42 -10.48
CA ALA A 67 4.43 -2.34 -11.24
C ALA A 67 3.55 -1.45 -10.36
N ARG A 68 2.73 -2.06 -9.49
CA ARG A 68 1.81 -1.31 -8.62
C ARG A 68 2.55 -0.50 -7.56
N VAL A 69 3.49 -1.12 -6.85
CA VAL A 69 4.32 -0.42 -5.86
C VAL A 69 5.14 0.66 -6.56
N GLY A 70 5.78 0.36 -7.69
CA GLY A 70 6.55 1.35 -8.46
C GLY A 70 5.72 2.58 -8.84
N HIS A 71 4.45 2.41 -9.19
CA HIS A 71 3.54 3.52 -9.43
C HIS A 71 3.38 4.41 -8.19
N HIS A 72 3.10 3.83 -7.02
CA HIS A 72 2.88 4.60 -5.79
C HIS A 72 4.15 5.22 -5.20
N LEU A 73 5.31 4.61 -5.45
CA LEU A 73 6.60 5.20 -5.08
C LEU A 73 6.93 6.39 -5.99
N GLY A 74 6.50 6.35 -7.25
CA GLY A 74 6.62 7.46 -8.19
C GLY A 74 5.80 8.69 -7.80
N ALA A 75 6.17 9.84 -8.35
CA ALA A 75 5.40 11.06 -8.17
C ALA A 75 4.10 11.00 -8.98
N ALA A 76 2.95 11.09 -8.30
CA ALA A 76 1.66 11.14 -8.95
C ALA A 76 1.38 12.54 -9.50
N ARG A 77 1.73 12.79 -10.77
CA ARG A 77 1.39 14.05 -11.46
C ARG A 77 -0.12 14.26 -11.62
N ARG A 78 -0.88 13.16 -11.66
CA ARG A 78 -2.34 13.13 -11.73
C ARG A 78 -2.84 12.07 -10.74
N PRO A 79 -3.08 12.45 -9.48
CA PRO A 79 -3.54 11.53 -8.45
C PRO A 79 -4.85 10.85 -8.86
N HIS A 80 -4.94 9.54 -8.65
CA HIS A 80 -6.15 8.77 -8.96
C HIS A 80 -6.63 7.99 -7.74
N TRP A 81 -5.73 7.41 -6.97
CA TRP A 81 -6.05 6.69 -5.73
C TRP A 81 -5.84 7.58 -4.52
N HIS A 82 -6.58 7.35 -3.42
CA HIS A 82 -6.46 8.15 -2.20
C HIS A 82 -5.02 8.22 -1.67
N ILE A 83 -4.26 7.13 -1.82
CA ILE A 83 -2.84 7.08 -1.45
C ILE A 83 -1.97 8.06 -2.26
N ASP A 84 -2.33 8.35 -3.51
CA ASP A 84 -1.57 9.28 -4.35
C ASP A 84 -1.63 10.71 -3.80
N TYR A 85 -2.76 11.09 -3.20
CA TYR A 85 -2.92 12.36 -2.49
C TYR A 85 -2.14 12.38 -1.18
N LEU A 86 -2.20 11.29 -0.41
CA LEU A 86 -1.46 11.17 0.84
C LEU A 86 0.06 11.19 0.61
N ARG A 87 0.55 10.61 -0.49
CA ARG A 87 1.96 10.62 -0.90
C ARG A 87 2.53 12.03 -1.12
N ALA A 88 1.68 13.01 -1.42
CA ALA A 88 2.12 14.40 -1.57
C ALA A 88 2.56 15.02 -0.22
N VAL A 89 2.06 14.49 0.89
CA VAL A 89 2.30 15.02 2.24
C VAL A 89 2.93 14.01 3.21
N ALA A 90 2.99 12.73 2.82
CA ALA A 90 3.57 11.66 3.62
C ALA A 90 4.64 10.87 2.82
N GLY A 91 5.81 10.72 3.43
CA GLY A 91 6.91 9.94 2.88
C GLY A 91 6.67 8.44 3.08
N VAL A 92 7.02 7.60 2.10
CA VAL A 92 7.01 6.14 2.28
C VAL A 92 8.26 5.76 3.06
N GLU A 93 8.09 5.10 4.20
CA GLU A 93 9.19 4.56 5.02
C GLU A 93 9.50 3.11 4.65
N ALA A 94 8.48 2.31 4.35
CA ALA A 94 8.66 0.91 4.00
C ALA A 94 7.58 0.38 3.06
N VAL A 95 7.93 -0.69 2.33
CA VAL A 95 6.98 -1.48 1.53
C VAL A 95 7.06 -2.93 1.98
N TRP A 96 5.89 -3.47 2.27
CA TRP A 96 5.65 -4.81 2.79
C TRP A 96 4.77 -5.54 1.76
N TYR A 97 5.04 -6.80 1.47
CA TYR A 97 4.22 -7.55 0.51
C TYR A 97 4.18 -9.06 0.77
N GLU A 98 3.15 -9.68 0.21
CA GLU A 98 3.06 -11.12 0.02
C GLU A 98 2.75 -11.39 -1.46
N ALA A 99 3.57 -12.25 -2.09
CA ALA A 99 3.55 -12.50 -3.52
C ALA A 99 2.84 -13.81 -3.84
N ASP A 100 1.66 -13.98 -3.26
CA ASP A 100 0.80 -15.12 -3.50
C ASP A 100 -0.42 -14.72 -4.35
N GLY A 101 -1.11 -15.73 -4.88
CA GLY A 101 -2.37 -15.53 -5.60
C GLY A 101 -3.54 -15.11 -4.71
N VAL A 102 -3.32 -14.83 -3.43
CA VAL A 102 -4.37 -14.64 -2.44
C VAL A 102 -4.67 -13.15 -2.26
N ARG A 103 -5.96 -12.79 -2.37
CA ARG A 103 -6.44 -11.44 -2.09
C ARG A 103 -6.58 -11.25 -0.59
N TRP A 104 -5.47 -10.95 0.09
CA TRP A 104 -5.47 -10.74 1.55
C TRP A 104 -6.28 -9.52 1.99
N GLU A 105 -6.51 -8.54 1.11
CA GLU A 105 -7.26 -7.32 1.42
C GLU A 105 -8.66 -7.63 2.00
N HIS A 106 -9.35 -8.63 1.48
CA HIS A 106 -10.67 -9.06 1.97
C HIS A 106 -10.57 -9.84 3.29
N ILE A 107 -9.48 -10.58 3.50
CA ILE A 107 -9.30 -11.41 4.68
C ILE A 107 -8.93 -10.54 5.90
N TRP A 108 -8.14 -9.49 5.69
CA TRP A 108 -7.70 -8.58 6.76
C TRP A 108 -8.78 -7.59 7.19
N ALA A 109 -9.68 -7.17 6.29
CA ALA A 109 -10.79 -6.27 6.61
C ALA A 109 -11.98 -6.97 7.30
N ALA A 110 -12.04 -8.30 7.28
CA ALA A 110 -13.14 -9.10 7.83
C ALA A 110 -12.95 -9.49 9.31
N ARG A 111 -12.02 -8.85 10.02
CA ARG A 111 -11.72 -9.08 11.44
C ARG A 111 -11.57 -7.75 12.17
#